data_AF-A0A8H5F423-F1
#
_entry.id   AF-A0A8H5F423-F1
#
_cell.length_a   1.000
_cell.length_b   1.000
_cell.length_c   1.000
_cell.angle_alpha   90.00
_cell.angle_beta   90.00
_cell.angle_gamma   90.00
#
_symmetry.space_group_name_H-M   'P 1'
#
loop_
_entity.id
_entity.type
_entity.pdbx_description
1 polymer ?
#
loop_
_entity_poly.entity_id
_entity_poly.type
_entity_poly.pdbx_seq_one_letter_code
_entity_poly.pdbx_strand_id
1 'polypeptide(L)'
;MIGNNTKTMPPAVLNHLAALRSRTGDDPIRIRVGGNSMDSSVYVPSQTTPMIQRVASPSNSDNQPVNYGPMVWDVLKQVSLDVGGASFLIGLSLLDPSNPSLPVVAGDASMKMGSSLDGFLLGNEPDLYKKPNVNNYTTAMYIEVQIKALFHLTLIDFA
;
A
#
# COMPACT_ATOMS: atom_id res chain seq x y z
N MET A 1 -8.48 7.34 -10.85
CA MET A 1 -7.08 6.87 -10.67
C MET A 1 -6.18 8.10 -10.54
N ILE A 2 -5.13 8.03 -9.71
CA ILE A 2 -4.23 9.16 -9.39
C ILE A 2 -3.30 9.53 -10.56
N GLY A 3 -3.26 8.76 -11.65
CA GLY A 3 -2.40 8.95 -12.82
C GLY A 3 -1.67 7.65 -13.16
N ASN A 4 -0.87 7.62 -14.25
CA ASN A 4 0.02 6.49 -14.59
C ASN A 4 1.49 6.78 -14.28
N ASN A 5 1.82 8.02 -13.94
CA ASN A 5 3.13 8.51 -13.55
C ASN A 5 2.97 9.91 -12.93
N THR A 6 4.08 10.50 -12.48
CA THR A 6 4.12 11.81 -11.82
C THR A 6 3.66 12.98 -12.71
N LYS A 7 3.58 12.80 -14.03
CA LYS A 7 3.20 13.84 -15.01
C LYS A 7 1.75 13.76 -15.49
N THR A 8 1.07 12.66 -15.20
CA THR A 8 -0.27 12.34 -15.74
C THR A 8 -1.33 12.32 -14.64
N MET A 9 -1.02 12.93 -13.49
CA MET A 9 -1.96 13.01 -12.38
C MET A 9 -3.12 13.96 -12.73
N PRO A 10 -4.39 13.56 -12.56
CA PRO A 10 -5.51 14.42 -12.91
C PRO A 10 -5.55 15.66 -11.99
N PRO A 11 -5.58 16.90 -12.54
CA PRO A 11 -5.62 18.11 -11.75
C PRO A 11 -6.80 18.16 -10.76
N ALA A 12 -7.94 17.57 -11.12
CA ALA A 12 -9.11 17.49 -10.24
C ALA A 12 -8.84 16.73 -8.94
N VAL A 13 -8.02 15.67 -8.98
CA VAL A 13 -7.66 14.90 -7.77
C VAL A 13 -6.73 15.74 -6.89
N LEU A 14 -5.71 16.35 -7.48
CA LEU A 14 -4.77 17.21 -6.73
C LEU A 14 -5.48 18.40 -6.10
N ASN A 15 -6.37 19.08 -6.83
CA ASN A 15 -7.15 20.19 -6.31
C ASN A 15 -8.06 19.76 -5.15
N HIS A 16 -8.67 18.58 -5.24
CA HIS A 16 -9.50 18.06 -4.16
C HIS A 16 -8.67 17.79 -2.90
N LEU A 17 -7.52 17.12 -3.04
CA LEU A 17 -6.62 16.84 -1.91
C LEU A 17 -6.03 18.13 -1.33
N ALA A 18 -5.66 19.10 -2.15
CA ALA A 18 -5.20 20.42 -1.71
C ALA A 18 -6.29 21.18 -0.92
N ALA A 19 -7.56 21.07 -1.34
CA ALA A 19 -8.68 21.67 -0.61
C ALA A 19 -8.99 20.97 0.73
N LEU A 20 -8.67 19.67 0.87
CA LEU A 20 -8.69 19.00 2.17
C LEU A 20 -7.48 19.43 3.02
N ARG A 21 -6.29 19.49 2.42
CA ARG A 21 -5.05 19.89 3.08
C ARG A 21 -5.09 21.31 3.63
N SER A 22 -5.76 22.24 2.94
CA SER A 22 -5.95 23.61 3.46
C SER A 22 -6.80 23.68 4.73
N ARG A 23 -7.52 22.59 5.08
CA ARG A 23 -8.37 22.49 6.28
C ARG A 23 -7.70 21.73 7.43
N THR A 24 -6.51 21.19 7.23
CA THR A 24 -5.77 20.45 8.27
C THR A 24 -4.73 21.29 9.01
N GLY A 25 -4.67 22.61 8.76
CA GLY A 25 -3.72 23.50 9.44
C GLY A 25 -2.29 23.20 9.00
N ASP A 26 -1.42 22.86 9.95
CA ASP A 26 -0.03 22.47 9.66
C ASP A 26 0.12 20.95 9.43
N ASP A 27 -0.88 20.15 9.79
CA ASP A 27 -0.82 18.69 9.68
C ASP A 27 -1.02 18.22 8.23
N PRO A 28 -0.27 17.20 7.77
CA PRO A 28 -0.51 16.60 6.46
C PRO A 28 -1.86 15.88 6.42
N ILE A 29 -2.47 15.78 5.24
CA ILE A 29 -3.59 14.84 5.05
C ILE A 29 -3.06 13.41 5.16
N ARG A 30 -3.75 12.56 5.92
CA ARG A 30 -3.37 11.14 6.05
C ARG A 30 -4.23 10.26 5.16
N ILE A 31 -3.59 9.51 4.28
CA ILE A 31 -4.26 8.67 3.28
C ILE A 31 -3.85 7.21 3.49
N ARG A 32 -4.82 6.35 3.76
CA ARG A 32 -4.61 4.89 3.79
C ARG A 32 -4.73 4.32 2.37
N VAL A 33 -3.72 3.57 1.93
CA VAL A 33 -3.74 2.81 0.67
C VAL A 33 -3.73 1.32 1.02
N GLY A 34 -4.79 0.59 0.67
CA GLY A 34 -4.96 -0.81 1.07
C GLY A 34 -6.33 -1.36 0.67
N GLY A 35 -6.97 -2.09 1.59
CA GLY A 35 -8.28 -2.73 1.38
C GLY A 35 -8.15 -4.14 0.80
N ASN A 36 -9.29 -4.78 0.50
CA ASN A 36 -9.33 -6.16 0.01
C ASN A 36 -8.43 -6.43 -1.20
N SER A 37 -8.33 -5.46 -2.13
CA SER A 37 -7.49 -5.60 -3.32
C SER A 37 -6.00 -5.72 -3.02
N MET A 38 -5.52 -5.12 -1.93
CA MET A 38 -4.10 -5.17 -1.55
C MET A 38 -3.65 -6.61 -1.30
N ASP A 39 -4.49 -7.40 -0.62
CA ASP A 39 -4.13 -8.75 -0.17
C ASP A 39 -3.81 -9.69 -1.34
N SER A 40 -4.50 -9.50 -2.48
CA SER A 40 -4.28 -10.27 -3.72
C SER A 40 -3.57 -9.51 -4.85
N SER A 41 -3.09 -8.29 -4.60
CA SER A 41 -2.29 -7.55 -5.58
C SER A 41 -0.82 -7.95 -5.52
N VAL A 42 -0.13 -7.88 -6.65
CA VAL A 42 1.27 -8.30 -6.78
C VAL A 42 2.18 -7.11 -7.02
N TYR A 43 3.17 -6.93 -6.16
CA TYR A 43 4.25 -5.97 -6.40
C TYR A 43 5.25 -6.57 -7.40
N VAL A 44 5.53 -5.84 -8.47
CA VAL A 44 6.45 -6.25 -9.54
C VAL A 44 7.56 -5.20 -9.63
N PRO A 45 8.73 -5.40 -8.99
CA PRO A 45 9.79 -4.40 -8.93
C PRO A 45 10.30 -3.95 -10.31
N SER A 46 10.23 -4.82 -11.31
CA SER A 46 10.63 -4.54 -12.69
C SER A 46 9.55 -3.82 -13.53
N GLN A 47 8.33 -3.66 -13.02
CA GLN A 47 7.25 -3.01 -13.76
C GLN A 47 7.41 -1.49 -13.75
N THR A 48 7.68 -0.91 -14.92
CA THR A 48 7.85 0.55 -15.08
C THR A 48 6.62 1.22 -15.69
N THR A 49 5.95 0.57 -16.65
CA THR A 49 4.71 1.05 -17.28
C THR A 49 3.81 -0.12 -17.67
N PRO A 50 2.48 -0.03 -17.47
CA PRO A 50 1.80 1.00 -16.70
C PRO A 50 2.16 0.89 -15.19
N MET A 51 2.01 1.98 -14.44
CA MET A 51 2.23 1.98 -12.99
C MET A 51 1.35 0.94 -12.28
N ILE A 52 0.09 0.82 -12.71
CA ILE A 52 -0.88 -0.16 -12.24
C ILE A 52 -1.43 -0.90 -13.45
N GLN A 53 -1.34 -2.21 -13.43
CA GLN A 53 -1.88 -3.11 -14.45
C GLN A 53 -3.01 -3.94 -13.82
N ARG A 54 -4.21 -3.87 -14.39
CA ARG A 54 -5.33 -4.70 -13.92
C ARG A 54 -5.07 -6.16 -14.25
N VAL A 55 -5.35 -7.05 -13.30
CA VAL A 55 -5.37 -8.49 -13.54
C VAL A 55 -6.72 -8.85 -14.18
N ALA A 56 -6.71 -9.74 -15.16
CA ALA A 56 -7.93 -10.20 -15.81
C ALA A 56 -8.77 -11.04 -14.82
N SER A 57 -10.10 -10.90 -14.89
CA SER A 57 -11.07 -11.70 -14.11
C SER A 57 -10.89 -11.60 -12.57
N PRO A 58 -11.15 -10.42 -11.97
CA PRO A 58 -11.19 -10.28 -10.52
C PRO A 58 -12.24 -11.22 -9.90
N SER A 59 -11.93 -11.78 -8.74
CA SER A 59 -12.77 -12.79 -8.07
C SER A 59 -14.16 -12.28 -7.69
N ASN A 60 -14.31 -10.98 -7.42
CA ASN A 60 -15.59 -10.30 -7.16
C ASN A 60 -15.41 -8.76 -7.24
N SER A 61 -16.51 -7.99 -7.14
CA SER A 61 -16.49 -6.52 -7.17
C SER A 61 -15.65 -5.88 -6.07
N ASP A 62 -15.57 -6.52 -4.91
CA ASP A 62 -14.96 -5.98 -3.69
C ASP A 62 -13.47 -6.28 -3.61
N ASN A 63 -12.97 -7.15 -4.48
CA ASN A 63 -11.57 -7.49 -4.62
C ASN A 63 -11.11 -7.41 -6.09
N GLN A 64 -10.46 -6.29 -6.41
CA GLN A 64 -9.95 -5.97 -7.74
C GLN A 64 -8.41 -5.94 -7.73
N PRO A 65 -7.74 -7.10 -7.79
CA PRO A 65 -6.28 -7.16 -7.71
C PRO A 65 -5.59 -6.51 -8.92
N VAL A 66 -4.40 -5.98 -8.67
CA VAL A 66 -3.55 -5.36 -9.69
C VAL A 66 -2.10 -5.83 -9.55
N ASN A 67 -1.37 -5.78 -10.67
CA ASN A 67 0.08 -5.74 -10.62
C ASN A 67 0.52 -4.28 -10.56
N TYR A 68 1.44 -3.95 -9.68
CA TYR A 68 1.91 -2.57 -9.52
C TYR A 68 3.43 -2.55 -9.33
N GLY A 69 4.07 -1.48 -9.80
CA GLY A 69 5.52 -1.32 -9.74
C GLY A 69 5.95 -0.07 -8.96
N PRO A 70 7.27 0.18 -8.88
CA PRO A 70 7.82 1.25 -8.04
C PRO A 70 7.33 2.67 -8.35
N MET A 71 6.82 2.89 -9.57
CA MET A 71 6.24 4.18 -10.00
C MET A 71 5.10 4.65 -9.09
N VAL A 72 4.39 3.72 -8.42
CA VAL A 72 3.32 4.10 -7.49
C VAL A 72 3.86 4.91 -6.32
N TRP A 73 5.04 4.57 -5.80
CA TRP A 73 5.67 5.28 -4.69
C TRP A 73 6.12 6.67 -5.11
N ASP A 74 6.67 6.80 -6.31
CA ASP A 74 7.07 8.09 -6.89
C ASP A 74 5.84 9.00 -7.08
N VAL A 75 4.72 8.44 -7.53
CA VAL A 75 3.45 9.16 -7.65
C VAL A 75 2.89 9.60 -6.30
N LEU A 76 2.86 8.73 -5.28
CA LEU A 76 2.38 9.11 -3.95
C LEU A 76 3.25 10.21 -3.31
N LYS A 77 4.58 10.11 -3.47
CA LYS A 77 5.49 11.18 -3.05
C LYS A 77 5.21 12.48 -3.79
N GLN A 78 5.01 12.44 -5.11
CA GLN A 78 4.70 13.65 -5.87
C GLN A 78 3.36 14.26 -5.44
N VAL A 79 2.34 13.44 -5.15
CA VAL A 79 1.09 13.93 -4.56
C VAL A 79 1.36 14.68 -3.26
N SER A 80 2.16 14.12 -2.35
CA SER A 80 2.52 14.79 -1.08
C SER A 80 3.13 16.17 -1.31
N LEU A 81 4.06 16.28 -2.27
CA LEU A 81 4.70 17.54 -2.63
C LEU A 81 3.69 18.52 -3.23
N ASP A 82 2.89 18.09 -4.21
CA ASP A 82 2.00 18.94 -4.98
C ASP A 82 0.85 19.51 -4.13
N VAL A 83 0.37 18.76 -3.13
CA VAL A 83 -0.73 19.22 -2.27
C VAL A 83 -0.27 20.04 -1.07
N GLY A 84 1.04 20.17 -0.84
CA GLY A 84 1.59 20.86 0.33
C GLY A 84 1.58 20.01 1.61
N GLY A 85 1.63 18.69 1.47
CA GLY A 85 1.75 17.74 2.58
C GLY A 85 0.69 16.64 2.57
N ALA A 86 1.08 15.43 2.21
CA ALA A 86 0.31 14.21 2.46
C ALA A 86 1.20 13.12 3.04
N SER A 87 0.66 12.37 4.00
CA SER A 87 1.32 11.22 4.61
C SER A 87 0.49 9.97 4.34
N PHE A 88 1.14 8.87 4.02
CA PHE A 88 0.48 7.66 3.56
C PHE A 88 0.71 6.48 4.50
N LEU A 89 -0.38 5.82 4.87
CA LEU A 89 -0.34 4.50 5.49
C LEU A 89 -0.47 3.45 4.38
N ILE A 90 0.58 2.66 4.17
CA ILE A 90 0.63 1.67 3.09
C ILE A 90 0.33 0.29 3.65
N GLY A 91 -0.71 -0.35 3.12
CA GLY A 91 -1.04 -1.71 3.45
C GLY A 91 -0.04 -2.71 2.85
N LEU A 92 0.32 -3.72 3.64
CA LEU A 92 1.13 -4.86 3.24
C LEU A 92 0.30 -6.14 3.38
N SER A 93 0.27 -6.98 2.35
CA SER A 93 -0.51 -8.23 2.37
C SER A 93 0.00 -9.20 3.44
N LEU A 94 -0.95 -9.85 4.14
CA LEU A 94 -0.67 -10.93 5.09
C LEU A 94 -1.37 -12.25 4.70
N LEU A 95 -1.88 -12.36 3.47
CA LEU A 95 -2.38 -13.64 2.97
C LEU A 95 -1.30 -14.72 3.01
N ASP A 96 -0.08 -14.36 2.58
CA ASP A 96 1.11 -15.18 2.69
C ASP A 96 2.21 -14.40 3.46
N PRO A 97 2.37 -14.64 4.78
CA PRO A 97 3.40 -13.98 5.59
C PRO A 97 4.83 -14.45 5.28
N SER A 98 4.98 -15.50 4.46
CA SER A 98 6.28 -15.98 3.96
C SER A 98 6.61 -15.45 2.57
N ASN A 99 5.76 -14.60 2.00
CA ASN A 99 5.99 -14.03 0.68
C ASN A 99 7.30 -13.21 0.67
N PRO A 100 8.32 -13.61 -0.12
CA PRO A 100 9.61 -12.92 -0.15
C PRO A 100 9.53 -11.51 -0.73
N SER A 101 8.43 -11.14 -1.39
CA SER A 101 8.20 -9.79 -1.91
C SER A 101 7.78 -8.78 -0.82
N LEU A 102 7.32 -9.24 0.35
CA LEU A 102 6.91 -8.38 1.46
C LEU A 102 8.02 -7.40 1.92
N PRO A 103 9.26 -7.85 2.21
CA PRO A 103 10.35 -6.94 2.52
C PRO A 103 10.73 -6.01 1.35
N VAL A 104 10.63 -6.50 0.11
CA VAL A 104 11.00 -5.72 -1.08
C VAL A 104 10.04 -4.55 -1.27
N VAL A 105 8.73 -4.79 -1.16
CA VAL A 105 7.73 -3.73 -1.31
C VAL A 105 7.85 -2.69 -0.19
N ALA A 106 8.12 -3.12 1.05
CA ALA A 106 8.33 -2.23 2.19
C ALA A 106 9.61 -1.40 2.01
N GLY A 107 10.72 -2.02 1.59
CA GLY A 107 11.99 -1.35 1.30
C GLY A 107 11.86 -0.28 0.22
N ASP A 108 11.25 -0.63 -0.92
CA ASP A 108 11.06 0.30 -2.03
C ASP A 108 10.15 1.47 -1.64
N ALA A 109 9.05 1.19 -0.92
CA ALA A 109 8.14 2.23 -0.44
C ALA A 109 8.86 3.19 0.52
N SER A 110 9.58 2.67 1.53
CA SER A 110 10.35 3.48 2.49
C SER A 110 11.38 4.35 1.79
N MET A 111 12.19 3.76 0.89
CA MET A 111 13.24 4.47 0.16
C MET A 111 12.68 5.59 -0.73
N LYS A 112 11.60 5.30 -1.48
CA LYS A 112 11.06 6.25 -2.45
C LYS A 112 10.24 7.35 -1.77
N MET A 113 9.38 6.98 -0.82
CA MET A 113 8.43 7.91 -0.19
C MET A 113 9.08 8.74 0.91
N GLY A 114 10.09 8.23 1.62
CA GLY A 114 10.74 8.93 2.71
C GLY A 114 9.74 9.45 3.74
N SER A 115 9.80 10.74 4.07
CA SER A 115 8.90 11.39 5.05
C SER A 115 7.41 11.42 4.66
N SER A 116 7.06 11.10 3.41
CA SER A 116 5.66 10.95 3.00
C SER A 116 5.06 9.59 3.37
N LEU A 117 5.85 8.62 3.82
CA LEU A 117 5.37 7.37 4.39
C LEU A 117 5.12 7.55 5.90
N ASP A 118 3.87 7.42 6.33
CA ASP A 118 3.46 7.47 7.74
C ASP A 118 3.73 6.12 8.44
N GLY A 119 3.57 5.02 7.71
CA GLY A 119 3.83 3.68 8.20
C GLY A 119 3.18 2.58 7.37
N PHE A 120 3.33 1.35 7.85
CA PHE A 120 2.75 0.17 7.23
C PHE A 120 1.59 -0.40 8.05
N LEU A 121 0.56 -0.89 7.36
CA LEU A 121 -0.53 -1.67 7.95
C LEU A 121 -0.39 -3.12 7.50
N LEU A 122 -0.20 -4.05 8.44
CA LEU A 122 0.00 -5.45 8.10
C LEU A 122 -1.36 -6.16 7.97
N GLY A 123 -1.78 -6.49 6.76
CA GLY A 123 -3.05 -7.13 6.44
C GLY A 123 -4.23 -6.16 6.36
N ASN A 124 -5.40 -6.71 6.04
CA ASN A 124 -6.66 -5.99 5.93
C ASN A 124 -7.80 -6.83 6.50
N GLU A 125 -8.62 -6.28 7.41
CA GLU A 125 -9.84 -6.93 7.92
C GLU A 125 -9.63 -8.41 8.31
N PRO A 126 -8.69 -8.69 9.23
CA PRO A 126 -8.28 -10.05 9.58
C PRO A 126 -9.40 -10.89 10.22
N ASP A 127 -10.42 -10.23 10.76
CA ASP A 127 -11.66 -10.83 11.25
C ASP A 127 -12.47 -11.49 10.13
N LEU A 128 -12.28 -11.07 8.87
CA LEU A 128 -12.93 -11.64 7.69
C LEU A 128 -12.06 -12.69 6.97
N TYR A 129 -10.85 -12.96 7.46
CA TYR A 129 -9.95 -13.92 6.83
C TYR A 129 -10.48 -15.35 6.91
N LYS A 130 -10.70 -15.95 5.72
CA LYS A 130 -10.97 -17.37 5.54
C LYS A 130 -9.71 -18.05 5.03
N LYS A 131 -8.89 -18.59 5.94
CA LYS A 131 -7.70 -19.36 5.55
C LYS A 131 -8.08 -20.80 5.20
N PRO A 132 -7.67 -21.31 4.02
CA PRO A 132 -7.86 -22.72 3.68
C PRO A 132 -7.32 -23.62 4.81
N ASN A 133 -8.10 -24.64 5.17
CA ASN A 133 -7.76 -25.60 6.24
C ASN A 133 -7.66 -25.00 7.66
N VAL A 134 -8.16 -23.77 7.88
CA VAL A 134 -8.26 -23.16 9.21
C VAL A 134 -9.71 -22.81 9.49
N ASN A 135 -10.40 -23.68 10.23
CA ASN A 135 -11.83 -23.50 10.52
C ASN A 135 -12.11 -22.40 11.56
N ASN A 136 -11.11 -22.05 12.40
CA ASN A 136 -11.24 -21.07 13.48
C ASN A 136 -10.04 -20.12 13.47
N TYR A 137 -9.94 -19.24 12.48
CA TYR A 137 -8.90 -18.22 12.48
C TYR A 137 -9.17 -17.22 13.60
N THR A 138 -8.26 -17.12 14.57
CA THR A 138 -8.45 -16.28 15.77
C THR A 138 -7.56 -15.05 15.74
N THR A 139 -7.88 -14.07 16.59
CA THR A 139 -7.03 -12.90 16.83
C THR A 139 -5.60 -13.30 17.24
N ALA A 140 -5.44 -14.34 18.07
CA ALA A 140 -4.13 -14.82 18.49
C ALA A 140 -3.30 -15.34 17.30
N MET A 141 -3.92 -16.12 16.41
CA MET A 141 -3.26 -16.60 15.19
C MET A 141 -2.86 -15.46 14.27
N TYR A 142 -3.69 -14.42 14.16
CA TYR A 142 -3.35 -13.24 13.39
C TYR A 142 -2.20 -12.43 13.99
N ILE A 143 -2.15 -12.28 15.32
CA ILE A 143 -1.03 -11.65 16.02
C ILE A 143 0.28 -12.42 15.75
N GLU A 144 0.26 -13.75 15.80
CA GLU A 144 1.44 -14.57 15.46
C GLU A 144 1.91 -14.35 14.02
N VAL A 145 0.98 -14.22 13.07
CA VAL A 145 1.29 -13.93 11.67
C VAL A 145 1.92 -12.53 11.53
N GLN A 146 1.38 -11.52 12.22
CA GLN A 146 1.97 -10.18 12.25
C GLN A 146 3.40 -10.20 12.82
N ILE A 147 3.62 -10.90 13.93
CA ILE A 147 4.94 -11.03 14.55
C ILE A 147 5.94 -11.66 13.56
N LYS A 148 5.54 -12.74 12.85
CA LYS A 148 6.37 -13.36 11.82
C LYS A 148 6.71 -12.40 10.68
N ALA A 149 5.73 -11.63 10.20
CA ALA A 149 5.95 -10.63 9.16
C ALA A 149 6.91 -9.53 9.63
N LEU A 150 6.74 -9.04 10.87
CA LEU A 150 7.62 -8.05 11.49
C LEU A 150 9.07 -8.53 11.52
N PHE A 151 9.34 -9.80 11.87
CA PHE A 151 10.69 -10.36 11.84
C PHE A 151 11.33 -10.28 10.44
N HIS A 152 10.57 -10.52 9.37
CA HIS A 152 11.09 -10.39 8.01
C HIS A 152 11.36 -8.93 7.60
N LEU A 153 10.63 -7.97 8.18
CA LEU A 153 10.81 -6.54 7.92
C LEU A 153 11.98 -5.95 8.72
N THR A 154 12.26 -6.43 9.93
CA THR A 154 13.33 -5.89 10.79
C THR A 154 14.72 -6.45 10.49
N LEU A 155 14.83 -7.53 9.72
CA LEU A 155 16.13 -8.07 9.29
C LEU A 155 16.75 -7.28 8.13
N ILE A 156 16.00 -6.30 7.60
CA ILE A 156 16.49 -5.32 6.63
C ILE A 156 16.62 -4.03 7.41
N ASP A 157 17.80 -3.75 7.93
CA ASP A 157 18.10 -2.45 8.51
C ASP A 157 17.80 -1.39 7.44
N PHE A 158 16.77 -0.57 7.68
CA PHE A 158 16.45 0.61 6.88
C PHE A 158 17.49 1.69 7.23
N ALA A 159 18.71 1.50 6.75
CA ALA A 159 19.81 2.46 6.83
C ALA A 159 19.73 3.49 5.69
#